data_AF-A0A1H6YYW9-F1
#
_entry.id   AF-A0A1H6YYW9-F1
#
_cell.length_a   1.000
_cell.length_b   1.000
_cell.length_c   1.000
_cell.angle_alpha   90.00
_cell.angle_beta   90.00
_cell.angle_gamma   90.00
#
_symmetry.space_group_name_H-M   'P 1'
#
loop_
_entity.id
_entity.type
_entity.pdbx_description
1 polymer ?
#
loop_
_entity_poly.entity_id
_entity_poly.type
_entity_poly.pdbx_seq_one_letter_code
_entity_poly.pdbx_strand_id
1 'polypeptide(L)'
;MVISKGQQAALAAIGTALLAVALGAGALLYGLWEGWQAMPLDAQARQVPGQTQLAAAGHVWPHVAFQALVGLLALSGSVLAFSSRRWFMALPGRDDAGAARAFAVGAWALRGLVLLGPLGVGWLRLNAVTVYNPAYHTETVQLGLYGFVTVAGALLVVVPTAFLTWVGLGRCQRWAAGVRAAVRGAAPPGGSIQSSFRGVRERLALGTALLGLLAVCALPFALFDFRSSLFILDIQNLIATQLRWAVALLALTAFLAALLLTVWRAVGNQVSYETDVSPAQSRRHAGASRRAAVSDAAN
;
A
#
# COMPACT_ATOMS: atom_id res chain seq x y z
N MET A 1 9.70 -19.69 19.47
CA MET A 1 9.58 -18.80 18.31
C MET A 1 9.09 -17.44 18.79
N VAL A 2 9.99 -16.48 19.03
CA VAL A 2 9.60 -15.21 19.66
C VAL A 2 10.11 -14.06 18.80
N ILE A 3 9.18 -13.37 18.12
CA ILE A 3 9.45 -12.09 17.49
C ILE A 3 9.97 -11.13 18.57
N SER A 4 11.01 -10.36 18.29
CA SER A 4 11.53 -9.39 19.26
C SER A 4 10.47 -8.35 19.66
N LYS A 5 10.52 -7.87 20.91
CA LYS A 5 9.64 -6.78 21.38
C LYS A 5 9.72 -5.54 20.48
N GLY A 6 10.91 -5.23 19.96
CA GLY A 6 11.13 -4.12 19.03
C GLY A 6 10.38 -4.25 17.71
N GLN A 7 10.38 -5.43 17.08
CA GLN A 7 9.62 -5.69 15.85
C GLN A 7 8.10 -5.62 16.08
N GLN A 8 7.63 -6.09 17.24
CA GLN A 8 6.21 -5.99 17.60
C GLN A 8 5.76 -4.54 17.77
N ALA A 9 6.57 -3.74 18.48
CA ALA A 9 6.35 -2.32 18.66
C ALA A 9 6.39 -1.57 17.32
N ALA A 10 7.34 -1.91 16.43
CA ALA A 10 7.44 -1.32 15.10
C ALA A 10 6.19 -1.58 14.25
N LEU A 11 5.70 -2.82 14.18
CA LEU A 11 4.47 -3.15 13.45
C LEU A 11 3.24 -2.42 14.01
N ALA A 12 3.15 -2.30 15.33
CA ALA A 12 2.07 -1.55 15.98
C ALA A 12 2.14 -0.05 15.65
N ALA A 13 3.33 0.56 15.77
CA ALA A 13 3.55 1.96 15.48
C ALA A 13 3.25 2.29 14.02
N ILE A 14 3.71 1.45 13.07
CA ILE A 14 3.41 1.61 11.65
C ILE A 14 1.91 1.46 11.39
N GLY A 15 1.25 0.45 11.98
CA GLY A 15 -0.19 0.26 11.84
C GLY A 15 -1.02 1.45 12.32
N THR A 16 -0.65 2.02 13.48
CA THR A 16 -1.28 3.22 14.04
C THR A 16 -1.02 4.46 13.20
N ALA A 17 0.22 4.65 12.72
CA ALA A 17 0.55 5.77 11.85
C ALA A 17 -0.24 5.73 10.53
N LEU A 18 -0.36 4.55 9.92
CA LEU A 18 -1.17 4.37 8.71
C LEU A 18 -2.67 4.62 8.96
N LEU A 19 -3.18 4.26 10.14
CA LEU A 19 -4.56 4.59 10.52
C LEU A 19 -4.74 6.11 10.66
N ALA A 20 -3.78 6.81 11.27
CA ALA A 20 -3.81 8.27 11.38
C ALA A 20 -3.79 8.94 10.00
N VAL A 21 -3.02 8.41 9.03
CA VAL A 21 -3.04 8.88 7.65
C VAL A 21 -4.40 8.69 6.99
N ALA A 22 -5.04 7.53 7.20
CA ALA A 22 -6.39 7.28 6.70
C ALA A 22 -7.42 8.27 7.26
N LEU A 23 -7.34 8.57 8.56
CA LEU A 23 -8.18 9.59 9.20
C LEU A 23 -7.89 11.00 8.66
N GLY A 24 -6.62 11.34 8.42
CA GLY A 24 -6.23 12.60 7.79
C GLY A 24 -6.79 12.76 6.39
N ALA A 25 -6.77 11.71 5.57
CA ALA A 25 -7.40 11.70 4.26
C ALA A 25 -8.92 11.86 4.34
N GLY A 26 -9.56 11.23 5.33
CA GLY A 26 -10.98 11.43 5.64
C GLY A 26 -11.33 12.86 6.04
N ALA A 27 -10.46 13.52 6.83
CA ALA A 27 -10.64 14.91 7.20
C ALA A 27 -10.53 15.86 6.00
N LEU A 28 -9.62 15.59 5.05
CA LEU A 28 -9.54 16.36 3.80
C LEU A 28 -10.82 16.21 2.97
N LEU A 29 -11.33 14.98 2.83
CA LEU A 29 -12.59 14.71 2.12
C LEU A 29 -13.76 15.43 2.78
N TYR A 30 -13.85 15.39 4.11
CA TYR A 30 -14.88 16.09 4.86
C TYR A 30 -14.79 17.61 4.67
N GLY A 31 -13.59 18.20 4.76
CA GLY A 31 -13.41 19.63 4.52
C GLY A 31 -13.75 20.04 3.08
N LEU A 32 -13.53 19.15 2.10
CA LEU A 32 -13.93 19.39 0.72
C LEU A 32 -15.45 19.32 0.55
N TRP A 33 -16.11 18.39 1.25
CA TRP A 33 -17.57 18.29 1.30
C TRP A 33 -18.20 19.53 1.94
N GLU A 34 -17.71 19.98 3.10
CA GLU A 34 -18.19 21.20 3.74
C GLU A 34 -17.98 22.43 2.86
N GLY A 35 -16.78 22.58 2.28
CA GLY A 35 -16.48 23.67 1.36
C GLY A 35 -17.36 23.69 0.12
N TRP A 36 -17.74 22.50 -0.38
CA TRP A 36 -18.68 22.37 -1.49
C TRP A 36 -20.11 22.79 -1.11
N GLN A 37 -20.60 22.35 0.06
CA GLN A 37 -21.94 22.68 0.57
C GLN A 37 -22.09 24.17 0.91
N ALA A 38 -21.02 24.81 1.38
CA ALA A 38 -21.02 26.23 1.72
C ALA A 38 -21.02 27.17 0.50
N MET A 39 -20.89 26.66 -0.72
CA MET A 39 -20.89 27.50 -1.92
C MET A 39 -22.29 28.02 -2.26
N PRO A 40 -22.44 29.32 -2.57
CA PRO A 40 -23.69 29.84 -3.11
C PRO A 40 -24.08 29.08 -4.39
N LEU A 41 -25.35 28.73 -4.55
CA LEU A 41 -25.89 28.08 -5.76
C LEU A 41 -25.54 28.87 -7.04
N ASP A 42 -25.48 30.19 -6.93
CA ASP A 42 -25.04 31.11 -7.97
C ASP A 42 -23.56 30.95 -8.34
N ALA A 43 -22.68 30.66 -7.38
CA ALA A 43 -21.26 30.39 -7.64
C ALA A 43 -21.04 28.96 -8.16
N GLN A 44 -21.93 28.02 -7.82
CA GLN A 44 -22.01 26.70 -8.46
C GLN A 44 -22.50 26.79 -9.92
N ALA A 45 -23.29 27.82 -10.27
CA ALA A 45 -23.84 28.06 -11.60
C ALA A 45 -23.05 29.08 -12.47
N ARG A 46 -22.32 30.02 -11.87
CA ARG A 46 -21.50 31.06 -12.55
C ARG A 46 -20.06 30.64 -12.80
N GLN A 47 -19.76 29.35 -12.88
CA GLN A 47 -18.47 28.92 -13.39
C GLN A 47 -18.49 29.12 -14.90
N VAL A 48 -17.93 30.23 -15.38
CA VAL A 48 -17.72 30.62 -16.79
C VAL A 48 -19.00 30.63 -17.67
N PRO A 49 -19.35 31.73 -18.35
CA PRO A 49 -20.50 31.73 -19.24
C PRO A 49 -20.40 30.58 -20.28
N GLY A 50 -21.30 29.59 -20.19
CA GLY A 50 -21.33 28.41 -21.06
C GLY A 50 -20.89 27.07 -20.43
N GLN A 51 -20.41 27.05 -19.18
CA GLN A 51 -20.10 25.79 -18.47
C GLN A 51 -21.30 25.33 -17.64
N THR A 52 -21.74 24.08 -17.84
CA THR A 52 -22.84 23.47 -17.07
C THR A 52 -22.36 23.05 -15.67
N GLN A 53 -23.29 22.84 -14.72
CA GLN A 53 -22.97 22.29 -13.38
C GLN A 53 -22.14 20.98 -13.43
N LEU A 54 -22.20 20.22 -14.53
CA LEU A 54 -21.34 19.05 -14.76
C LEU A 54 -19.85 19.42 -14.87
N ALA A 55 -19.50 20.60 -15.40
CA ALA A 55 -18.12 21.05 -15.53
C ALA A 55 -17.47 21.37 -14.18
N ALA A 56 -18.24 21.96 -13.25
CA ALA A 56 -17.81 22.21 -11.88
C ALA A 56 -17.50 20.90 -11.13
N ALA A 57 -18.41 19.93 -11.26
CA ALA A 57 -18.23 18.59 -10.69
C ALA A 57 -17.00 17.89 -11.28
N GLY A 58 -16.75 18.06 -12.58
CA GLY A 58 -15.61 17.49 -13.30
C GLY A 58 -14.24 17.86 -12.73
N HIS A 59 -14.10 19.02 -12.08
CA HIS A 59 -12.84 19.44 -11.45
C HIS A 59 -12.64 18.88 -10.03
N VAL A 60 -13.72 18.60 -9.31
CA VAL A 60 -13.67 18.15 -7.92
C VAL A 60 -13.49 16.64 -7.80
N TRP A 61 -14.18 15.87 -8.67
CA TRP A 61 -14.16 14.40 -8.62
C TRP A 61 -12.77 13.75 -8.71
N PRO A 62 -11.83 14.20 -9.57
CA PRO A 62 -10.49 13.64 -9.58
C PRO A 62 -9.74 13.82 -8.25
N HIS A 63 -9.99 14.92 -7.54
CA HIS A 63 -9.37 15.19 -6.24
C HIS A 63 -9.99 14.36 -5.12
N VAL A 64 -11.31 14.21 -5.11
CA VAL A 64 -12.03 13.29 -4.22
C VAL A 64 -11.51 11.87 -4.41
N ALA A 65 -11.43 11.41 -5.66
CA ALA A 65 -10.95 10.07 -5.98
C ALA A 65 -9.50 9.85 -5.53
N PHE A 66 -8.63 10.86 -5.71
CA PHE A 66 -7.25 10.79 -5.24
C PHE A 66 -7.15 10.71 -3.72
N GLN A 67 -7.84 11.59 -2.98
CA GLN A 67 -7.82 11.58 -1.51
C GLN A 67 -8.41 10.26 -0.95
N ALA A 68 -9.51 9.78 -1.53
CA ALA A 68 -10.09 8.49 -1.19
C ALA A 68 -9.11 7.34 -1.43
N LEU A 69 -8.40 7.34 -2.57
CA LEU A 69 -7.39 6.34 -2.86
C LEU A 69 -6.27 6.34 -1.80
N VAL A 70 -5.73 7.51 -1.43
CA VAL A 70 -4.71 7.62 -0.38
C VAL A 70 -5.24 7.07 0.95
N GLY A 71 -6.45 7.45 1.35
CA GLY A 71 -7.08 6.95 2.57
C GLY A 71 -7.28 5.43 2.58
N LEU A 72 -7.74 4.85 1.47
CA LEU A 72 -7.95 3.41 1.33
C LEU A 72 -6.63 2.61 1.29
N LEU A 73 -5.58 3.17 0.66
CA LEU A 73 -4.23 2.58 0.69
C LEU A 73 -3.67 2.57 2.12
N ALA A 74 -3.81 3.68 2.85
CA ALA A 74 -3.37 3.76 4.24
C ALA A 74 -4.15 2.79 5.15
N LEU A 75 -5.47 2.71 4.98
CA LEU A 75 -6.32 1.79 5.74
C LEU A 75 -5.95 0.32 5.47
N SER A 76 -5.79 -0.07 4.21
CA SER A 76 -5.37 -1.44 3.86
C SER A 76 -3.98 -1.77 4.38
N GLY A 77 -3.04 -0.82 4.34
CA GLY A 77 -1.72 -0.94 4.97
C GLY A 77 -1.79 -1.13 6.49
N SER A 78 -2.67 -0.40 7.16
CA SER A 78 -2.91 -0.54 8.61
C SER A 78 -3.43 -1.94 8.97
N VAL A 79 -4.42 -2.44 8.22
CA VAL A 79 -4.95 -3.80 8.37
C VAL A 79 -3.83 -4.84 8.17
N LEU A 80 -2.98 -4.65 7.17
CA LEU A 80 -1.83 -5.54 6.91
C LEU A 80 -0.82 -5.52 8.05
N ALA A 81 -0.50 -4.36 8.62
CA ALA A 81 0.45 -4.24 9.73
C ALA A 81 -0.08 -4.93 11.00
N PHE A 82 -1.33 -4.66 11.38
CA PHE A 82 -1.95 -5.26 12.57
C PHE A 82 -2.19 -6.77 12.42
N SER A 83 -2.69 -7.21 11.26
CA SER A 83 -2.87 -8.64 10.97
C SER A 83 -1.55 -9.39 10.93
N SER A 84 -0.49 -8.80 10.37
CA SER A 84 0.86 -9.38 10.38
C SER A 84 1.37 -9.52 11.82
N ARG A 85 1.27 -8.47 12.64
CA ARG A 85 1.67 -8.51 14.05
C ARG A 85 0.95 -9.64 14.79
N ARG A 86 -0.38 -9.70 14.66
CA ARG A 86 -1.22 -10.69 15.32
C ARG A 86 -0.90 -12.11 14.85
N TRP A 87 -0.72 -12.29 13.54
CA TRP A 87 -0.36 -13.58 12.97
C TRP A 87 1.01 -14.06 13.48
N PHE A 88 2.03 -13.20 13.44
CA PHE A 88 3.35 -13.58 13.93
C PHE A 88 3.34 -13.93 15.42
N MET A 89 2.53 -13.23 16.23
CA MET A 89 2.41 -13.51 17.67
C MET A 89 1.74 -14.87 17.95
N ALA A 90 0.88 -15.33 17.05
CA ALA A 90 0.15 -16.59 17.19
C ALA A 90 0.97 -17.82 16.76
N LEU A 91 2.02 -17.63 15.94
CA LEU A 91 2.88 -18.72 15.44
C LEU A 91 3.40 -19.72 16.50
N PRO A 92 3.61 -19.39 17.79
CA PRO A 92 3.87 -20.38 18.83
C PRO A 92 2.61 -21.21 19.12
N GLY A 93 2.34 -22.21 18.28
CA GLY A 93 1.39 -23.30 18.56
C GLY A 93 -0.09 -23.02 18.24
N ARG A 94 -0.47 -21.83 17.74
CA ARG A 94 -1.85 -21.53 17.34
C ARG A 94 -1.93 -20.89 15.96
N ASP A 95 -2.70 -21.49 15.04
CA ASP A 95 -3.02 -20.79 13.80
C ASP A 95 -4.21 -19.83 14.04
N ASP A 96 -3.93 -18.53 14.11
CA ASP A 96 -4.99 -17.51 14.15
C ASP A 96 -5.59 -17.35 12.74
N ALA A 97 -6.61 -18.15 12.46
CA ALA A 97 -7.37 -18.10 11.22
C ALA A 97 -8.00 -16.73 10.96
N GLY A 98 -8.32 -15.96 12.02
CA GLY A 98 -8.83 -14.59 11.91
C GLY A 98 -7.77 -13.64 11.37
N ALA A 99 -6.56 -13.66 11.95
CA ALA A 99 -5.43 -12.86 11.46
C ALA A 99 -5.03 -13.24 10.03
N ALA A 100 -5.12 -14.52 9.68
CA ALA A 100 -4.91 -15.02 8.32
C ALA A 100 -5.87 -14.41 7.30
N ARG A 101 -7.17 -14.43 7.62
CA ARG A 101 -8.24 -13.89 6.78
C ARG A 101 -8.09 -12.37 6.65
N ALA A 102 -7.84 -11.67 7.75
CA ALA A 102 -7.63 -10.23 7.74
C ALA A 102 -6.42 -9.83 6.87
N PHE A 103 -5.31 -10.57 6.95
CA PHE A 103 -4.16 -10.35 6.08
C PHE A 103 -4.50 -10.61 4.61
N ALA A 104 -5.22 -11.69 4.30
CA ALA A 104 -5.63 -12.00 2.94
C ALA A 104 -6.56 -10.93 2.35
N VAL A 105 -7.55 -10.47 3.11
CA VAL A 105 -8.46 -9.39 2.73
C VAL A 105 -7.69 -8.09 2.51
N GLY A 106 -6.84 -7.69 3.45
CA GLY A 106 -6.00 -6.49 3.31
C GLY A 106 -5.07 -6.56 2.10
N ALA A 107 -4.49 -7.74 1.83
CA ALA A 107 -3.63 -7.95 0.67
C ALA A 107 -4.40 -7.86 -0.65
N TRP A 108 -5.62 -8.42 -0.72
CA TRP A 108 -6.48 -8.33 -1.90
C TRP A 108 -6.99 -6.91 -2.12
N ALA A 109 -7.41 -6.22 -1.06
CA ALA A 109 -7.80 -4.82 -1.13
C ALA A 109 -6.65 -3.96 -1.67
N LEU A 110 -5.45 -4.12 -1.12
CA LEU A 110 -4.27 -3.38 -1.56
C LEU A 110 -3.94 -3.65 -3.04
N ARG A 111 -4.02 -4.92 -3.48
CA ARG A 111 -3.83 -5.28 -4.90
C ARG A 111 -4.84 -4.59 -5.81
N GLY A 112 -6.12 -4.62 -5.44
CA GLY A 112 -7.19 -3.96 -6.20
C GLY A 112 -7.00 -2.45 -6.26
N LEU A 113 -6.66 -1.82 -5.13
CA LEU A 113 -6.46 -0.38 -5.03
C LEU A 113 -5.23 0.09 -5.83
N VAL A 114 -4.11 -0.62 -5.74
CA VAL A 114 -2.89 -0.25 -6.48
C VAL A 114 -3.09 -0.43 -8.00
N LEU A 115 -3.89 -1.41 -8.43
CA LEU A 115 -4.12 -1.68 -9.84
C LEU A 115 -5.20 -0.77 -10.44
N LEU A 116 -6.37 -0.70 -9.80
CA LEU A 116 -7.54 0.02 -10.33
C LEU A 116 -7.60 1.48 -9.89
N GLY A 117 -7.07 1.82 -8.72
CA GLY A 117 -7.15 3.16 -8.16
C GLY A 117 -6.51 4.22 -9.06
N PRO A 118 -5.21 4.09 -9.40
CA PRO A 118 -4.54 5.03 -10.30
C PRO A 118 -5.16 5.12 -11.69
N LEU A 119 -5.66 3.98 -12.22
CA LEU A 119 -6.37 3.96 -13.50
C LEU A 119 -7.69 4.74 -13.41
N GLY A 120 -8.46 4.56 -12.33
CA GLY A 120 -9.70 5.28 -12.09
C GLY A 120 -9.46 6.79 -11.92
N VAL A 121 -8.47 7.19 -11.11
CA VAL A 121 -8.10 8.60 -10.92
C VAL A 121 -7.59 9.21 -12.23
N GLY A 122 -6.75 8.50 -12.98
CA GLY A 122 -6.24 8.93 -14.28
C GLY A 122 -7.36 9.10 -15.31
N TRP A 123 -8.27 8.13 -15.39
CA TRP A 123 -9.45 8.19 -16.26
C TRP A 123 -10.35 9.38 -15.92
N LEU A 124 -10.67 9.58 -14.65
CA LEU A 124 -11.46 10.74 -14.19
C LEU A 124 -10.79 12.05 -14.57
N ARG A 125 -9.46 12.13 -14.42
CA ARG A 125 -8.72 13.35 -14.74
C ARG A 125 -8.63 13.61 -16.25
N LEU A 126 -8.48 12.56 -17.07
CA LEU A 126 -8.52 12.69 -18.52
C LEU A 126 -9.90 13.13 -19.02
N ASN A 127 -10.98 12.55 -18.47
CA ASN A 127 -12.35 12.99 -18.76
C ASN A 127 -12.57 14.44 -18.31
N ALA A 128 -12.03 14.81 -17.15
CA ALA A 128 -12.16 16.17 -16.64
C ALA A 128 -11.56 17.21 -17.60
N VAL A 129 -10.37 16.90 -18.15
CA VAL A 129 -9.66 17.78 -19.10
C VAL A 129 -10.33 17.81 -20.48
N THR A 130 -10.84 16.68 -20.97
CA THR A 130 -11.38 16.55 -22.33
C THR A 130 -12.83 17.02 -22.47
N VAL A 131 -13.65 16.90 -21.43
CA VAL A 131 -15.10 17.20 -21.51
C VAL A 131 -15.43 18.61 -21.00
N TYR A 132 -14.69 19.13 -20.03
CA TYR A 132 -15.14 20.30 -19.25
C TYR A 132 -14.34 21.58 -19.45
N ASN A 133 -13.24 21.57 -20.22
CA ASN A 133 -12.46 22.79 -20.46
C ASN A 133 -12.05 22.97 -21.93
N PRO A 134 -12.99 23.35 -22.82
CA PRO A 134 -12.71 23.50 -24.24
C PRO A 134 -11.75 24.65 -24.56
N ALA A 135 -11.58 25.63 -23.66
CA ALA A 135 -10.67 26.76 -23.83
C ALA A 135 -9.17 26.36 -23.71
N TYR A 136 -8.86 25.20 -23.11
CA TYR A 136 -7.50 24.65 -23.14
C TYR A 136 -7.11 24.06 -24.51
N HIS A 137 -8.08 23.86 -25.42
CA HIS A 137 -7.82 23.32 -26.75
C HIS A 137 -7.17 24.33 -27.71
N THR A 138 -7.24 25.63 -27.43
CA THR A 138 -6.86 26.67 -28.41
C THR A 138 -5.48 27.28 -28.21
N GLU A 139 -4.86 27.20 -27.03
CA GLU A 139 -3.55 27.85 -26.79
C GLU A 139 -2.41 26.95 -26.28
N THR A 140 -2.66 25.68 -25.96
CA THR A 140 -1.58 24.77 -25.51
C THR A 140 -1.49 23.53 -26.38
N VAL A 141 -0.44 23.49 -27.20
CA VAL A 141 0.02 22.35 -28.02
C VAL A 141 0.28 21.06 -27.20
N GLN A 142 0.08 21.04 -25.89
CA GLN A 142 0.53 19.96 -25.02
C GLN A 142 -0.57 19.18 -24.30
N LEU A 143 -1.83 19.19 -24.73
CA LEU A 143 -2.83 18.23 -24.18
C LEU A 143 -2.38 16.77 -24.41
N GLY A 144 -1.80 16.50 -25.58
CA GLY A 144 -1.18 15.23 -25.92
C GLY A 144 0.07 14.93 -25.10
N LEU A 145 0.95 15.92 -24.88
CA LEU A 145 2.18 15.73 -24.10
C LEU A 145 1.91 15.62 -22.60
N TYR A 146 1.04 16.45 -22.03
CA TYR A 146 0.63 16.39 -20.63
C TYR A 146 -0.14 15.10 -20.35
N GLY A 147 -1.07 14.71 -21.24
CA GLY A 147 -1.75 13.41 -21.18
C GLY A 147 -0.75 12.26 -21.27
N PHE A 148 0.20 12.31 -22.20
CA PHE A 148 1.27 11.33 -22.35
C PHE A 148 2.17 11.26 -21.09
N VAL A 149 2.64 12.38 -20.56
CA VAL A 149 3.49 12.42 -19.36
C VAL A 149 2.74 11.93 -18.12
N THR A 150 1.46 12.28 -17.99
CA THR A 150 0.62 11.81 -16.87
C THR A 150 0.36 10.30 -16.97
N VAL A 151 0.02 9.81 -18.17
CA VAL A 151 -0.23 8.38 -18.41
C VAL A 151 1.07 7.57 -18.33
N ALA A 152 2.17 8.04 -18.91
CA ALA A 152 3.47 7.39 -18.86
C ALA A 152 4.02 7.38 -17.43
N GLY A 153 3.91 8.50 -16.70
CA GLY A 153 4.27 8.59 -15.28
C GLY A 153 3.41 7.68 -14.40
N ALA A 154 2.09 7.64 -14.65
CA ALA A 154 1.21 6.68 -13.99
C ALA A 154 1.62 5.25 -14.32
N LEU A 155 1.85 4.88 -15.58
CA LEU A 155 2.24 3.51 -15.93
C LEU A 155 3.61 3.11 -15.35
N LEU A 156 4.59 4.02 -15.37
CA LEU A 156 5.93 3.79 -14.81
C LEU A 156 5.93 3.58 -13.29
N VAL A 157 4.95 4.12 -12.57
CA VAL A 157 4.80 3.90 -11.12
C VAL A 157 3.85 2.74 -10.86
N VAL A 158 2.67 2.76 -11.48
CA VAL A 158 1.56 1.82 -11.23
C VAL A 158 1.92 0.42 -11.68
N VAL A 159 2.53 0.23 -12.85
CA VAL A 159 2.84 -1.12 -13.35
C VAL A 159 3.88 -1.81 -12.47
N PRO A 160 5.03 -1.19 -12.12
CA PRO A 160 5.99 -1.81 -11.21
C PRO A 160 5.42 -2.02 -9.80
N THR A 161 4.68 -1.04 -9.27
CA THR A 161 4.07 -1.17 -7.92
C THR A 161 2.97 -2.22 -7.90
N ALA A 162 2.12 -2.30 -8.92
CA ALA A 162 1.09 -3.34 -9.05
C ALA A 162 1.73 -4.73 -9.22
N PHE A 163 2.74 -4.85 -10.07
CA PHE A 163 3.48 -6.11 -10.25
C PHE A 163 4.11 -6.56 -8.92
N LEU A 164 4.82 -5.68 -8.23
CA LEU A 164 5.47 -6.03 -6.96
C LEU A 164 4.47 -6.32 -5.84
N THR A 165 3.34 -5.59 -5.80
CA THR A 165 2.27 -5.84 -4.85
C THR A 165 1.62 -7.19 -5.12
N TRP A 166 1.32 -7.49 -6.39
CA TRP A 166 0.67 -8.73 -6.80
C TRP A 166 1.56 -9.93 -6.55
N VAL A 167 2.74 -9.94 -7.15
CA VAL A 167 3.61 -11.12 -7.09
C VAL A 167 4.39 -11.19 -5.77
N GLY A 168 4.64 -10.06 -5.10
CA GLY A 168 5.21 -10.01 -3.75
C GLY A 168 4.24 -10.59 -2.73
N LEU A 169 3.04 -10.02 -2.60
CA LEU A 169 2.04 -10.53 -1.63
C LEU A 169 1.62 -11.97 -1.94
N GLY A 170 1.53 -12.36 -3.21
CA GLY A 170 1.19 -13.73 -3.60
C GLY A 170 2.26 -14.75 -3.20
N ARG A 171 3.54 -14.35 -3.21
CA ARG A 171 4.63 -15.19 -2.66
C ARG A 171 4.67 -15.14 -1.13
N CYS A 172 4.40 -14.00 -0.51
CA CYS A 172 4.26 -13.89 0.94
C CYS A 172 3.17 -14.82 1.48
N GLN A 173 2.01 -14.89 0.81
CA GLN A 173 0.92 -15.80 1.17
C GLN A 173 1.32 -17.27 1.06
N ARG A 174 2.01 -17.65 -0.02
CA ARG A 174 2.54 -19.02 -0.20
C ARG A 174 3.58 -19.39 0.85
N TRP A 175 4.52 -18.49 1.13
CA TRP A 175 5.50 -18.68 2.20
C TRP A 175 4.81 -18.82 3.56
N ALA A 176 3.85 -17.96 3.88
CA ALA A 176 3.09 -18.03 5.13
C ALA A 176 2.31 -19.35 5.28
N ALA A 177 1.75 -19.88 4.19
CA ALA A 177 1.14 -21.20 4.18
C ALA A 177 2.16 -22.32 4.45
N GLY A 178 3.36 -22.23 3.86
CA GLY A 178 4.47 -23.15 4.13
C GLY A 178 4.94 -23.12 5.59
N VAL A 179 5.08 -21.93 6.18
CA VAL A 179 5.40 -21.77 7.61
C VAL A 179 4.34 -22.45 8.48
N ARG A 180 3.05 -22.25 8.19
CA ARG A 180 1.96 -22.89 8.94
C ARG A 180 1.98 -24.41 8.83
N ALA A 181 2.22 -24.94 7.63
CA ALA A 181 2.33 -26.38 7.43
C ALA A 181 3.45 -26.96 8.30
N ALA A 182 4.61 -26.32 8.30
CA ALA A 182 5.75 -26.75 9.11
C ALA A 182 5.51 -26.66 10.62
N VAL A 183 4.87 -25.59 11.11
CA VAL A 183 4.48 -25.44 12.53
C VAL A 183 3.49 -26.54 12.95
N ARG A 184 2.63 -27.00 12.04
CA ARG A 184 1.71 -28.12 12.27
C ARG A 184 2.36 -29.52 12.10
N GLY A 185 3.67 -29.58 11.87
CA GLY A 185 4.40 -30.83 11.67
C GLY A 185 4.24 -31.46 10.28
N ALA A 186 3.61 -30.76 9.33
CA ALA A 186 3.50 -31.21 7.94
C ALA A 186 4.71 -30.74 7.11
N ALA A 187 5.06 -31.51 6.08
CA ALA A 187 6.12 -31.10 5.16
C ALA A 187 5.68 -29.84 4.37
N PRO A 188 6.50 -28.78 4.35
CA PRO A 188 6.18 -27.59 3.57
C PRO A 188 6.16 -27.92 2.06
N PRO A 189 5.18 -27.41 1.29
CA PRO A 189 5.14 -27.61 -0.15
C PRO A 189 6.30 -26.85 -0.81
N GLY A 190 7.23 -27.57 -1.44
CA GLY A 190 8.28 -26.99 -2.29
C GLY A 190 9.69 -26.86 -1.68
N GLY A 191 10.03 -27.60 -0.63
CA GLY A 191 11.40 -27.64 -0.08
C GLY A 191 11.57 -26.85 1.21
N SER A 192 12.79 -26.33 1.48
CA SER A 192 13.05 -25.58 2.73
C SER A 192 12.33 -24.23 2.74
N ILE A 193 11.81 -23.83 3.90
CA ILE A 193 11.05 -22.58 4.06
C ILE A 193 11.94 -21.39 3.72
N GLN A 194 13.22 -21.46 4.07
CA GLN A 194 14.21 -20.42 3.81
C GLN A 194 14.50 -20.24 2.32
N SER A 195 14.46 -21.31 1.51
CA SER A 195 14.58 -21.19 0.05
C SER A 195 13.37 -20.46 -0.54
N SER A 196 12.16 -20.77 -0.08
CA SER A 196 10.94 -20.11 -0.51
C SER A 196 10.90 -18.63 -0.09
N PHE A 197 11.45 -18.29 1.08
CA PHE A 197 11.55 -16.91 1.56
C PHE A 197 12.57 -16.08 0.80
N ARG A 198 13.66 -16.67 0.29
CA ARG A 198 14.68 -15.93 -0.47
C ARG A 198 14.06 -15.19 -1.66
N GLY A 199 13.18 -15.87 -2.41
CA GLY A 199 12.45 -15.27 -3.54
C GLY A 199 11.36 -14.27 -3.15
N VAL A 200 10.96 -14.21 -1.86
CA VAL A 200 10.10 -13.16 -1.29
C VAL A 200 10.95 -11.95 -0.89
N ARG A 201 12.08 -12.19 -0.23
CA ARG A 201 12.99 -11.18 0.32
C ARG A 201 13.48 -10.18 -0.71
N GLU A 202 13.89 -10.65 -1.88
CA GLU A 202 14.39 -9.80 -2.98
C GLU A 202 13.29 -8.85 -3.49
N ARG A 203 12.06 -9.33 -3.56
CA ARG A 203 10.92 -8.53 -4.05
C ARG A 203 10.44 -7.53 -3.02
N LEU A 204 10.48 -7.89 -1.75
CA LEU A 204 10.26 -6.93 -0.67
C LEU A 204 11.31 -5.83 -0.71
N ALA A 205 12.58 -6.15 -0.99
CA ALA A 205 13.64 -5.15 -1.12
C ALA A 205 13.39 -4.20 -2.31
N LEU A 206 13.00 -4.73 -3.47
CA LEU A 206 12.60 -3.91 -4.63
C LEU A 206 11.39 -3.03 -4.33
N GLY A 207 10.37 -3.59 -3.65
CA GLY A 207 9.19 -2.84 -3.21
C GLY A 207 9.54 -1.72 -2.23
N THR A 208 10.42 -1.98 -1.25
CA THR A 208 10.94 -0.96 -0.33
C THR A 208 11.66 0.15 -1.09
N ALA A 209 12.52 -0.20 -2.06
CA ALA A 209 13.27 0.78 -2.83
C ALA A 209 12.35 1.69 -3.67
N LEU A 210 11.36 1.11 -4.37
CA LEU A 210 10.42 1.89 -5.18
C LEU A 210 9.49 2.75 -4.34
N LEU A 211 8.96 2.25 -3.23
CA LEU A 211 8.12 3.04 -2.33
C LEU A 211 8.93 4.14 -1.63
N GLY A 212 10.18 3.86 -1.27
CA GLY A 212 11.11 4.86 -0.76
C GLY A 212 11.40 5.95 -1.80
N LEU A 213 11.68 5.56 -3.04
CA LEU A 213 11.88 6.50 -4.15
C LEU A 213 10.63 7.34 -4.40
N LEU A 214 9.43 6.72 -4.40
CA LEU A 214 8.17 7.44 -4.55
C LEU A 214 7.98 8.46 -3.41
N ALA A 215 8.26 8.09 -2.16
CA ALA A 215 8.16 9.00 -1.03
C ALA A 215 9.11 10.20 -1.18
N VAL A 216 10.37 9.95 -1.57
CA VAL A 216 11.37 11.00 -1.80
C VAL A 216 10.98 11.91 -2.95
N CYS A 217 10.50 11.35 -4.07
CA CYS A 217 10.09 12.12 -5.23
C CYS A 217 8.80 12.91 -5.00
N ALA A 218 7.88 12.42 -4.15
CA ALA A 218 6.63 13.12 -3.82
C ALA A 218 6.86 14.29 -2.84
N LEU A 219 7.90 14.23 -2.01
CA LEU A 219 8.15 15.19 -0.93
C LEU A 219 8.35 16.64 -1.42
N PRO A 220 9.13 16.93 -2.48
CA PRO A 220 9.26 18.28 -3.02
C PRO A 220 7.90 18.86 -3.45
N PHE A 221 7.03 18.06 -4.06
CA PHE A 221 5.70 18.53 -4.47
C PHE A 221 4.80 18.89 -3.27
N ALA A 222 5.04 18.33 -2.09
CA ALA A 222 4.35 18.76 -0.87
C ALA A 222 4.88 20.09 -0.31
N LEU A 223 6.08 20.53 -0.73
CA LEU A 223 6.72 21.77 -0.28
C LEU A 223 6.42 22.96 -1.21
N PHE A 224 6.06 22.71 -2.47
CA PHE A 224 5.69 23.77 -3.41
C PHE A 224 4.24 24.22 -3.23
N ASP A 225 4.01 25.53 -3.31
CA ASP A 225 2.67 26.11 -3.33
C ASP A 225 2.18 26.19 -4.78
N PHE A 226 1.16 25.41 -5.14
CA PHE A 226 0.64 25.32 -6.52
C PHE A 226 -0.36 26.43 -6.86
N ARG A 227 -0.19 27.64 -6.30
CA ARG A 227 -1.10 28.77 -6.57
C ARG A 227 -0.76 29.38 -7.93
N SER A 228 -1.55 29.07 -8.96
CA SER A 228 -1.53 29.82 -10.22
C SER A 228 -2.47 31.03 -10.13
N SER A 229 -1.91 32.23 -10.14
CA SER A 229 -2.61 33.50 -9.96
C SER A 229 -3.64 33.83 -11.07
N LEU A 230 -4.86 34.23 -10.68
CA LEU A 230 -5.52 35.54 -10.99
C LEU A 230 -7.07 35.47 -10.95
N PHE A 231 -7.70 34.30 -10.99
CA PHE A 231 -9.17 34.18 -10.92
C PHE A 231 -9.63 32.88 -10.23
N ILE A 232 -9.27 32.71 -8.96
CA ILE A 232 -9.56 31.47 -8.22
C ILE A 232 -10.88 31.63 -7.43
N LEU A 233 -11.93 30.92 -7.86
CA LEU A 233 -13.13 30.71 -7.04
C LEU A 233 -12.76 30.00 -5.72
N ASP A 234 -13.46 30.26 -4.61
CA ASP A 234 -13.13 29.74 -3.26
C ASP A 234 -12.85 28.22 -3.21
N ILE A 235 -13.54 27.41 -4.03
CA ILE A 235 -13.34 25.94 -4.10
C ILE A 235 -11.98 25.56 -4.69
N GLN A 236 -11.47 26.30 -5.68
CA GLN A 236 -10.18 26.01 -6.31
C GLN A 236 -9.03 26.35 -5.36
N ASN A 237 -9.19 27.39 -4.53
CA ASN A 237 -8.24 27.71 -3.45
C ASN A 237 -8.24 26.60 -2.38
N LEU A 238 -9.42 26.09 -2.00
CA LEU A 238 -9.54 24.97 -1.08
C LEU A 238 -8.87 23.71 -1.65
N ILE A 239 -9.15 23.38 -2.92
CA ILE A 239 -8.56 22.24 -3.63
C ILE A 239 -7.04 22.35 -3.69
N ALA A 240 -6.50 23.51 -4.10
CA ALA A 240 -5.05 23.72 -4.18
C ALA A 240 -4.38 23.54 -2.81
N THR A 241 -5.03 24.07 -1.75
CA THR A 241 -4.55 23.93 -0.37
C THR A 241 -4.57 22.46 0.08
N GLN A 242 -5.65 21.73 -0.20
CA GLN A 242 -5.77 20.32 0.16
C GLN A 242 -4.87 19.40 -0.67
N LEU A 243 -4.57 19.75 -1.92
CA LEU A 243 -3.71 18.94 -2.79
C LEU A 243 -2.30 18.79 -2.20
N ARG A 244 -1.75 19.87 -1.64
CA ARG A 244 -0.47 19.85 -0.92
C ARG A 244 -0.49 18.82 0.22
N TRP A 245 -1.54 18.84 1.03
CA TRP A 245 -1.71 17.89 2.13
C TRP A 245 -1.94 16.45 1.64
N ALA A 246 -2.73 16.27 0.58
CA ALA A 246 -2.97 14.96 0.00
C ALA A 246 -1.68 14.33 -0.57
N VAL A 247 -0.81 15.13 -1.20
CA VAL A 247 0.53 14.68 -1.66
C VAL A 247 1.43 14.34 -0.48
N ALA A 248 1.41 15.14 0.59
CA ALA A 248 2.15 14.82 1.82
C ALA A 248 1.69 13.50 2.46
N LEU A 249 0.38 13.27 2.52
CA LEU A 249 -0.20 12.00 3.02
C LEU A 249 0.19 10.82 2.12
N LEU A 250 0.22 10.99 0.79
CA LEU A 250 0.70 9.96 -0.13
C LEU A 250 2.18 9.63 0.13
N ALA A 251 3.05 10.64 0.23
CA ALA A 251 4.47 10.46 0.52
C ALA A 251 4.67 9.72 1.85
N LEU A 252 3.93 10.13 2.90
CA LEU A 252 3.97 9.48 4.21
C LEU A 252 3.48 8.02 4.14
N THR A 253 2.42 7.75 3.37
CA THR A 253 1.89 6.40 3.15
C THR A 253 2.94 5.51 2.49
N ALA A 254 3.59 6.01 1.42
CA ALA A 254 4.63 5.29 0.71
C ALA A 254 5.84 5.00 1.62
N PHE A 255 6.25 5.98 2.42
CA PHE A 255 7.33 5.81 3.40
C PHE A 255 7.00 4.75 4.46
N LEU A 256 5.82 4.82 5.07
CA LEU A 256 5.36 3.86 6.08
C LEU A 256 5.24 2.44 5.49
N ALA A 257 4.77 2.32 4.25
CA ALA A 257 4.73 1.06 3.53
C ALA A 257 6.15 0.50 3.28
N ALA A 258 7.12 1.33 2.91
CA ALA A 258 8.52 0.91 2.75
C ALA A 258 9.12 0.40 4.07
N LEU A 259 8.85 1.07 5.19
CA LEU A 259 9.23 0.62 6.53
C LEU A 259 8.55 -0.71 6.89
N LEU A 260 7.25 -0.84 6.60
CA LEU A 260 6.50 -2.08 6.84
C LEU A 260 7.16 -3.26 6.11
N LEU A 261 7.49 -3.11 4.83
CA LEU A 261 8.17 -4.16 4.06
C LEU A 261 9.55 -4.51 4.63
N THR A 262 10.28 -3.52 5.16
CA THR A 262 11.58 -3.73 5.80
C THR A 262 11.46 -4.54 7.08
N VAL A 263 10.49 -4.19 7.93
CA VAL A 263 10.19 -4.94 9.17
C VAL A 263 9.74 -6.36 8.83
N TRP A 264 8.84 -6.50 7.84
CA TRP A 264 8.34 -7.80 7.40
C TRP A 264 9.46 -8.69 6.85
N ARG A 265 10.42 -8.10 6.13
CA ARG A 265 11.63 -8.79 5.64
C ARG A 265 12.50 -9.30 6.80
N ALA A 266 12.71 -8.49 7.83
CA ALA A 266 13.50 -8.86 9.00
C ALA A 266 12.82 -9.98 9.80
N VAL A 267 11.52 -9.85 10.07
CA VAL A 267 10.73 -10.85 10.80
C VAL A 267 10.66 -12.16 10.00
N GLY A 268 10.39 -12.10 8.70
CA GLY A 268 10.29 -13.30 7.86
C GLY A 268 11.60 -14.09 7.74
N ASN A 269 12.76 -13.40 7.74
CA ASN A 269 14.07 -14.07 7.80
C ASN A 269 14.23 -14.84 9.12
N GLN A 270 13.92 -14.19 10.24
CA GLN A 270 14.03 -14.79 11.58
C GLN A 270 13.09 -16.01 11.70
N VAL A 271 11.83 -15.85 11.30
CA VAL A 271 10.82 -16.91 11.28
C VAL A 271 11.28 -18.10 10.44
N SER A 272 11.77 -17.85 9.22
CA SER A 272 12.22 -18.92 8.33
C SER A 272 13.42 -19.68 8.91
N TYR A 273 14.38 -18.98 9.51
CA TYR A 273 15.55 -19.60 10.15
C TYR A 273 15.15 -20.51 11.32
N GLU A 274 14.31 -20.00 12.24
CA GLU A 274 13.86 -20.78 13.40
C GLU A 274 13.04 -22.02 13.00
N THR A 275 12.20 -21.88 11.96
CA THR A 275 11.31 -22.96 11.52
C THR A 275 12.04 -24.07 10.75
N ASP A 276 13.11 -23.76 9.99
CA ASP A 276 13.89 -24.78 9.27
C ASP A 276 14.89 -25.52 10.20
N VAL A 277 15.43 -24.86 11.23
CA VAL A 277 16.37 -25.48 12.19
C VAL A 277 15.68 -26.56 13.05
N SER A 278 14.44 -26.31 13.48
CA SER A 278 13.70 -27.20 14.39
C SER A 278 13.48 -28.64 13.84
N PRO A 279 13.02 -28.87 12.59
CA PRO A 279 12.87 -30.20 12.03
C PRO A 279 14.21 -30.87 11.64
N ALA A 280 15.28 -30.11 11.39
CA ALA A 280 16.61 -30.67 11.15
C ALA A 280 17.25 -31.20 12.44
N GLN A 281 17.11 -30.46 13.56
CA GLN A 281 17.53 -30.92 14.88
C GLN A 281 16.70 -32.13 15.34
N SER A 282 15.37 -32.10 15.18
CA SER A 282 14.50 -33.24 15.50
C SER A 282 14.90 -34.52 14.75
N ARG A 283 15.18 -34.44 13.44
CA ARG A 283 15.64 -35.59 12.65
C ARG A 283 17.03 -36.08 13.06
N ARG A 284 17.96 -35.19 13.43
CA ARG A 284 19.28 -35.58 13.94
C ARG A 284 19.17 -36.29 15.28
N HIS A 285 18.34 -35.79 16.19
CA HIS A 285 18.11 -36.46 17.47
C HIS A 285 17.43 -37.81 17.28
N ALA A 286 16.36 -37.90 16.47
CA ALA A 286 15.71 -39.18 16.17
C ALA A 286 16.67 -40.19 15.51
N GLY A 287 17.52 -39.75 14.58
CA GLY A 287 18.53 -40.60 13.94
C GLY A 287 19.70 -40.99 14.86
N ALA A 288 20.01 -40.18 15.88
CA ALA A 288 20.97 -40.52 16.92
C ALA A 288 20.36 -41.55 17.90
N SER A 289 19.12 -41.34 18.34
CA SER A 289 18.37 -42.26 19.20
C SER A 289 18.19 -43.63 18.54
N ARG A 290 17.88 -43.66 17.23
CA ARG A 290 17.73 -44.91 16.48
C ARG A 290 19.05 -45.64 16.31
N ARG A 291 20.17 -44.92 16.12
CA ARG A 291 21.50 -45.53 16.05
C ARG A 291 21.97 -46.08 17.40
N ALA A 292 21.68 -45.37 18.49
CA ALA A 292 21.93 -45.86 19.85
C ALA A 292 21.14 -47.14 20.14
N ALA A 293 19.83 -47.16 19.83
CA ALA A 293 19.00 -48.35 20.03
C ALA A 293 19.43 -49.57 19.20
N VAL A 294 19.93 -49.35 17.97
CA VAL A 294 20.47 -50.45 17.14
C VAL A 294 21.82 -50.94 17.66
N SER A 295 22.65 -50.06 18.22
CA SER A 295 23.92 -50.42 18.86
C SER A 295 23.70 -51.25 20.13
N ASP A 296 22.70 -50.92 20.94
CA ASP A 296 22.38 -51.65 22.18
C ASP A 296 21.77 -53.02 21.90
N ALA A 297 21.07 -53.21 20.77
CA ALA A 297 20.50 -54.49 20.38
C ALA A 297 21.52 -55.46 19.76
N ALA A 298 22.72 -54.99 19.42
CA ALA A 298 23.78 -55.79 18.78
C ALA A 298 24.83 -56.31 19.79
N ASN A 299 24.77 -55.87 21.04
CA ASN A 299 25.60 -56.34 22.16
C ASN A 299 24.80 -57.26 23.08
#